data_AF-A0A956CPE7-F1
#
_entry.id   AF-A0A956CPE7-F1
#
_cell.length_a   1.000
_cell.length_b   1.000
_cell.length_c   1.000
_cell.angle_alpha   90.00
_cell.angle_beta   90.00
_cell.angle_gamma   90.00
#
_symmetry.space_group_name_H-M   'P 1'
#
loop_
_entity.id
_entity.type
_entity.pdbx_description
1 polymer ?
#
loop_
_entity_poly.entity_id
_entity_poly.type
_entity_poly.pdbx_seq_one_letter_code
_entity_poly.pdbx_strand_id
1 'polypeptide(L)'
;MTSNPLHAWILAASALGALVGCAGFERGEPSPDAGAAVPGADGSLEGDGAVGPVLSFAVDVHPLLVAGCRSCHVAGGNAGSTSFLLKGDVDADRAAVDALIQPGNPAKSRLLTKASGQAHGGGAVYAVGSSEYATLSAWIAEGAAP
;
A
#
# COMPACT_ATOMS: atom_id res chain seq x y z
N MET A 1 12.97 38.74 40.54
CA MET A 1 11.77 39.03 41.34
C MET A 1 11.24 40.39 40.92
N THR A 2 10.18 40.44 40.11
CA THR A 2 9.11 41.45 40.12
C THR A 2 8.16 41.15 38.95
N SER A 3 7.02 40.58 39.30
CA SER A 3 5.91 40.24 38.40
C SER A 3 5.03 41.48 38.16
N ASN A 4 4.37 41.58 37.00
CA ASN A 4 3.25 42.49 36.76
C ASN A 4 2.37 41.95 35.59
N PRO A 5 1.12 42.41 35.41
CA PRO A 5 -0.03 41.70 35.96
C PRO A 5 -1.05 41.20 34.91
N LEU A 6 -1.82 40.23 35.37
CA LEU A 6 -2.90 39.52 34.72
C LEU A 6 -4.03 40.49 34.30
N HIS A 7 -4.38 40.49 33.01
CA HIS A 7 -5.62 41.10 32.53
C HIS A 7 -6.66 40.01 32.34
N ALA A 8 -7.59 39.96 33.30
CA ALA A 8 -8.83 39.20 33.24
C ALA A 8 -9.83 39.92 32.34
N TRP A 9 -10.32 39.26 31.28
CA TRP A 9 -11.49 39.74 30.55
C TRP A 9 -12.42 38.57 30.17
N ILE A 10 -13.53 38.55 30.91
CA ILE A 10 -14.92 38.37 30.46
C ILE A 10 -15.31 37.04 29.79
N LEU A 11 -16.05 36.26 30.58
CA LEU A 11 -17.03 35.27 30.14
C LEU A 11 -18.14 35.94 29.31
N ALA A 12 -18.38 35.45 28.10
CA ALA A 12 -19.67 35.59 27.44
C ALA A 12 -20.10 34.20 26.95
N ALA A 13 -20.95 33.56 27.76
CA ALA A 13 -21.72 32.40 27.34
C ALA A 13 -22.88 32.88 26.46
N SER A 14 -23.07 32.25 25.30
CA SER A 14 -24.37 32.15 24.65
C SER A 14 -24.39 30.93 23.76
N ALA A 15 -25.36 30.07 24.02
CA ALA A 15 -25.65 28.79 23.39
C ALA A 15 -26.59 28.94 22.18
N LEU A 16 -26.91 27.78 21.58
CA LEU A 16 -27.79 27.50 20.43
C LEU A 16 -27.10 27.65 19.06
N GLY A 17 -27.18 26.69 18.14
CA GLY A 17 -28.03 25.51 18.05
C GLY A 17 -27.65 24.67 16.82
N ALA A 18 -28.27 23.50 16.76
CA ALA A 18 -28.02 22.35 15.88
C ALA A 18 -27.89 22.64 14.38
N LEU A 19 -27.18 21.76 13.66
CA LEU A 19 -27.82 20.83 12.72
C LEU A 19 -26.80 19.81 12.16
N VAL A 20 -27.21 18.55 12.24
CA VAL A 20 -26.66 17.39 11.53
C VAL A 20 -26.77 17.64 10.02
N GLY A 21 -25.69 17.34 9.28
CA GLY A 21 -25.69 17.37 7.82
C GLY A 21 -24.68 16.37 7.27
N CYS A 22 -25.09 15.11 7.15
CA CYS A 22 -24.40 14.11 6.34
C CYS A 22 -24.54 14.53 4.87
N ALA A 23 -23.43 14.87 4.22
CA ALA A 23 -23.41 15.00 2.76
C ALA A 23 -23.57 13.59 2.17
N GLY A 24 -24.78 13.30 1.69
CA GLY A 24 -25.12 12.08 0.97
C GLY A 24 -24.54 12.13 -0.44
N PHE A 25 -23.74 11.12 -0.80
CA PHE A 25 -23.43 10.83 -2.19
C PHE A 25 -24.70 10.31 -2.85
N GLU A 26 -25.27 11.09 -3.78
CA GLU A 26 -26.38 10.65 -4.61
C GLU A 26 -25.92 9.51 -5.54
N ARG A 27 -26.28 8.27 -5.19
CA ARG A 27 -26.29 7.17 -6.16
C ARG A 27 -27.55 7.34 -7.00
N GLY A 28 -27.37 7.64 -8.29
CA GLY A 28 -28.45 7.82 -9.26
C GLY A 28 -29.43 6.64 -9.29
N GLU A 29 -30.66 6.94 -9.69
CA GLU A 29 -31.77 6.00 -9.69
C GLU A 29 -31.45 4.73 -10.52
N PRO A 30 -31.79 3.53 -10.02
CA PRO A 30 -31.58 2.29 -10.76
C PRO A 30 -32.52 2.23 -11.98
N SER A 31 -31.93 1.94 -13.14
CA SER A 31 -32.65 1.75 -14.40
C SER A 31 -33.68 0.61 -14.29
N PRO A 32 -34.93 0.78 -14.77
CA PRO A 32 -36.03 -0.17 -14.55
C PRO A 32 -35.99 -1.46 -15.40
N ASP A 33 -34.95 -1.71 -16.19
CA ASP A 33 -34.89 -2.86 -17.09
C ASP A 33 -33.75 -3.82 -16.74
N ALA A 34 -33.94 -4.61 -15.67
CA ALA A 34 -33.41 -5.97 -15.57
C ALA A 34 -34.14 -6.76 -14.46
N GLY A 35 -35.34 -7.25 -14.79
CA GLY A 35 -35.77 -8.62 -14.49
C GLY A 35 -36.04 -9.02 -13.03
N ALA A 36 -37.32 -9.16 -12.73
CA ALA A 36 -37.90 -9.54 -11.44
C ALA A 36 -37.62 -10.97 -10.95
N ALA A 37 -37.72 -11.08 -9.61
CA ALA A 37 -38.42 -12.09 -8.81
C ALA A 37 -37.56 -13.00 -7.91
N VAL A 38 -37.61 -12.71 -6.60
CA VAL A 38 -37.44 -13.69 -5.52
C VAL A 38 -38.85 -14.22 -5.15
N PRO A 39 -39.02 -15.51 -4.82
CA PRO A 39 -38.90 -15.86 -3.40
C PRO A 39 -38.40 -17.29 -3.13
N GLY A 40 -37.60 -17.44 -2.08
CA GLY A 40 -37.30 -18.75 -1.51
C GLY A 40 -36.11 -18.68 -0.57
N ALA A 41 -36.38 -18.70 0.74
CA ALA A 41 -35.37 -18.77 1.77
C ALA A 41 -34.89 -20.22 1.95
N ASP A 42 -33.58 -20.46 1.83
CA ASP A 42 -32.76 -21.26 2.73
C ASP A 42 -31.31 -21.42 2.21
N GLY A 43 -30.34 -21.11 3.07
CA GLY A 43 -29.01 -21.70 2.98
C GLY A 43 -27.88 -20.85 2.37
N SER A 44 -26.80 -20.78 3.15
CA SER A 44 -25.43 -20.41 2.80
C SER A 44 -25.05 -18.94 2.63
N LEU A 45 -24.38 -18.45 3.67
CA LEU A 45 -23.52 -17.27 3.67
C LEU A 45 -22.19 -17.61 2.98
N GLU A 46 -22.20 -17.80 1.66
CA GLU A 46 -20.96 -17.69 0.90
C GLU A 46 -20.84 -16.25 0.44
N GLY A 47 -20.09 -15.46 1.21
CA GLY A 47 -19.62 -14.17 0.78
C GLY A 47 -18.46 -14.37 -0.19
N ASP A 48 -18.72 -14.28 -1.48
CA ASP A 48 -17.70 -14.10 -2.51
C ASP A 48 -17.08 -12.71 -2.31
N GLY A 49 -16.13 -12.64 -1.38
CA GLY A 49 -15.20 -11.54 -1.30
C GLY A 49 -14.54 -11.42 -2.67
N ALA A 50 -14.79 -10.32 -3.37
CA ALA A 50 -14.12 -10.01 -4.62
C ALA A 50 -12.61 -9.95 -4.34
N VAL A 51 -11.92 -11.06 -4.56
CA VAL A 51 -10.46 -11.10 -4.61
C VAL A 51 -10.13 -10.30 -5.85
N GLY A 52 -9.51 -9.13 -5.67
CA GLY A 52 -8.93 -8.37 -6.78
C GLY A 52 -7.95 -9.24 -7.58
N PRO A 53 -7.51 -8.78 -8.76
CA PRO A 53 -6.53 -9.53 -9.54
C PRO A 53 -5.29 -9.84 -8.68
N VAL A 54 -4.88 -11.11 -8.68
CA VAL A 54 -3.67 -11.58 -7.97
C VAL A 54 -2.44 -10.99 -8.65
N LEU A 55 -1.55 -10.38 -7.87
CA LEU A 55 -0.32 -9.79 -8.38
C LEU A 55 0.70 -10.88 -8.70
N SER A 56 1.45 -10.70 -9.78
CA SER A 56 2.51 -11.61 -10.22
C SER A 56 3.88 -10.93 -10.15
N PHE A 57 4.94 -11.73 -10.01
CA PHE A 57 6.27 -11.16 -10.00
C PHE A 57 6.61 -10.55 -11.37
N ALA A 58 6.37 -11.30 -12.45
CA ALA A 58 6.75 -10.88 -13.79
C ALA A 58 6.05 -9.61 -14.29
N VAL A 59 4.75 -9.44 -13.99
CA VAL A 59 3.96 -8.32 -14.53
C VAL A 59 3.98 -7.10 -13.61
N ASP A 60 3.87 -7.30 -12.30
CA ASP A 60 3.58 -6.21 -11.38
C ASP A 60 4.81 -5.75 -10.57
N VAL A 61 5.74 -6.67 -10.29
CA VAL A 61 6.87 -6.41 -9.39
C VAL A 61 8.18 -6.19 -10.15
N HIS A 62 8.51 -7.05 -11.09
CA HIS A 62 9.77 -6.99 -11.82
C HIS A 62 9.98 -5.64 -12.52
N PRO A 63 8.97 -5.04 -13.19
CA PRO A 63 9.14 -3.71 -13.79
C PRO A 63 9.50 -2.63 -12.77
N LEU A 64 8.93 -2.69 -11.55
CA LEU A 64 9.26 -1.75 -10.47
C LEU A 64 10.72 -1.92 -10.04
N LEU A 65 11.18 -3.16 -9.84
CA LEU A 65 12.55 -3.42 -9.41
C LEU A 65 13.57 -2.98 -10.48
N VAL A 66 13.28 -3.25 -11.75
CA VAL A 66 14.13 -2.81 -12.86
C VAL A 66 14.18 -1.29 -12.96
N ALA A 67 13.04 -0.60 -12.79
CA ALA A 67 12.97 0.86 -12.88
C ALA A 67 13.62 1.56 -11.67
N GLY A 68 13.35 1.09 -10.46
CA GLY A 68 13.74 1.78 -9.22
C GLY A 68 15.07 1.31 -8.62
N CYS A 69 15.46 0.04 -8.80
CA CYS A 69 16.57 -0.55 -8.04
C CYS A 69 17.79 -0.86 -8.90
N ARG A 70 17.59 -1.29 -10.15
CA ARG A 70 18.65 -1.90 -10.99
C ARG A 70 19.81 -0.96 -11.32
N SER A 71 19.56 0.34 -11.50
CA SER A 71 20.63 1.31 -11.83
C SER A 71 21.76 1.32 -10.80
N CYS A 72 21.45 1.04 -9.53
CA CYS A 72 22.42 0.89 -8.44
C CYS A 72 22.80 -0.58 -8.22
N HIS A 73 21.81 -1.48 -8.26
CA HIS A 73 21.96 -2.92 -8.01
C HIS A 73 22.31 -3.70 -9.29
N VAL A 74 23.34 -3.27 -9.99
CA VAL A 74 23.90 -3.95 -11.16
C VAL A 74 25.41 -4.09 -10.98
N ALA A 75 26.04 -5.03 -11.67
CA ALA A 75 27.49 -5.15 -11.69
C ALA A 75 28.14 -3.81 -12.08
N GLY A 76 29.05 -3.30 -11.23
CA GLY A 76 29.70 -2.01 -11.41
C GLY A 76 28.89 -0.78 -10.94
N GLY A 77 27.62 -0.95 -10.55
CA GLY A 77 26.81 0.12 -9.96
C GLY A 77 27.18 0.39 -8.49
N ASN A 78 26.63 1.46 -7.90
CA ASN A 78 26.91 1.87 -6.53
C ASN A 78 26.62 0.78 -5.48
N ALA A 79 25.69 -0.13 -5.77
CA ALA A 79 25.37 -1.29 -4.93
C ALA A 79 25.81 -2.62 -5.58
N GLY A 80 26.70 -2.56 -6.57
CA GLY A 80 27.19 -3.71 -7.33
C GLY A 80 28.01 -4.72 -6.53
N SER A 81 28.48 -4.35 -5.34
CA SER A 81 29.17 -5.22 -4.39
C SER A 81 28.23 -5.93 -3.39
N THR A 82 26.94 -5.64 -3.45
CA THR A 82 25.95 -6.30 -2.58
C THR A 82 25.53 -7.66 -3.12
N SER A 83 24.90 -8.48 -2.28
CA SER A 83 24.35 -9.78 -2.69
C SER A 83 23.06 -9.68 -3.51
N PHE A 84 22.51 -8.47 -3.67
CA PHE A 84 21.28 -8.24 -4.45
C PHE A 84 21.66 -7.53 -5.75
N LEU A 85 21.65 -8.27 -6.85
CA LEU A 85 21.94 -7.75 -8.18
C LEU A 85 20.79 -8.11 -9.13
N LEU A 86 20.36 -7.12 -9.91
CA LEU A 86 19.33 -7.23 -10.92
C LEU A 86 19.97 -7.22 -12.31
N LYS A 87 19.70 -8.27 -13.07
CA LYS A 87 20.15 -8.46 -14.46
C LYS A 87 19.17 -7.84 -15.45
N GLY A 88 17.91 -7.66 -15.05
CA GLY A 88 16.81 -7.28 -15.95
C GLY A 88 16.14 -8.49 -16.61
N ASP A 89 16.46 -9.68 -16.12
CA ASP A 89 15.88 -10.96 -16.54
C ASP A 89 14.95 -11.45 -15.44
N VAL A 90 13.69 -11.77 -15.78
CA VAL A 90 12.64 -12.08 -14.80
C VAL A 90 13.06 -13.24 -13.89
N ASP A 91 13.55 -14.35 -14.45
CA ASP A 91 13.83 -15.56 -13.68
C ASP A 91 15.06 -15.37 -12.80
N ALA A 92 16.12 -14.74 -13.33
CA ALA A 92 17.32 -14.46 -12.54
C ALA A 92 17.06 -13.46 -11.42
N ASP A 93 16.26 -12.43 -11.69
CA ASP A 93 15.95 -11.38 -10.70
C ASP A 93 14.99 -11.91 -9.63
N ARG A 94 14.08 -12.81 -9.99
CA ARG A 94 13.19 -13.50 -9.04
C ARG A 94 14.00 -14.20 -7.94
N ALA A 95 15.01 -14.98 -8.32
CA ALA A 95 15.86 -15.69 -7.37
C ALA A 95 16.59 -14.74 -6.40
N ALA A 96 17.02 -13.56 -6.88
CA ALA A 96 17.64 -12.55 -6.03
C ALA A 96 16.63 -11.91 -5.05
N VAL A 97 15.38 -11.74 -5.48
CA VAL A 97 14.29 -11.17 -4.67
C VAL A 97 13.80 -12.15 -3.61
N ASP A 98 13.72 -13.45 -3.92
CA ASP A 98 13.31 -14.49 -2.97
C ASP A 98 14.20 -14.51 -1.71
N ALA A 99 15.48 -14.16 -1.84
CA ALA A 99 16.40 -14.04 -0.70
C ALA A 99 16.12 -12.83 0.23
N LEU A 100 15.24 -11.91 -0.17
CA LEU A 100 14.94 -10.66 0.54
C LEU A 100 13.50 -10.57 1.05
N ILE A 101 12.64 -11.52 0.68
CA ILE A 101 11.22 -11.51 1.06
C ILE A 101 10.88 -12.67 1.99
N GLN A 102 9.80 -12.48 2.73
CA GLN A 102 9.10 -13.54 3.45
C GLN A 102 7.67 -13.56 2.90
N PRO A 103 7.32 -14.53 2.04
CA PRO A 103 5.97 -14.66 1.51
C PRO A 103 4.92 -14.68 2.63
N GLY A 104 3.84 -13.93 2.44
CA GLY A 104 2.79 -13.71 3.44
C GLY A 104 3.17 -12.76 4.58
N ASN A 105 4.40 -12.23 4.63
CA ASN A 105 4.84 -11.33 5.70
C ASN A 105 5.65 -10.12 5.16
N PRO A 106 4.95 -9.08 4.66
CA PRO A 106 5.59 -7.86 4.17
C PRO A 106 6.47 -7.18 5.24
N ALA A 107 5.99 -7.12 6.49
CA ALA A 107 6.72 -6.45 7.57
C ALA A 107 8.07 -7.10 7.93
N LYS A 108 8.23 -8.40 7.67
CA LYS A 108 9.51 -9.13 7.86
C LYS A 108 10.37 -9.18 6.60
N SER A 109 9.89 -8.65 5.48
CA SER A 109 10.60 -8.69 4.21
C SER A 109 11.61 -7.55 4.11
N ARG A 110 12.90 -7.92 4.04
CA ARG A 110 14.00 -6.97 3.90
C ARG A 110 13.87 -6.10 2.65
N LEU A 111 13.28 -6.62 1.57
CA LEU A 111 13.02 -5.87 0.35
C LEU A 111 12.27 -4.55 0.66
N LEU A 112 11.17 -4.61 1.41
CA LEU A 112 10.38 -3.42 1.77
C LEU A 112 11.08 -2.51 2.76
N THR A 113 11.76 -3.09 3.76
CA THR A 113 12.60 -2.32 4.69
C THR A 113 13.61 -1.47 3.92
N LYS A 114 14.33 -2.06 2.95
CA LYS A 114 15.31 -1.34 2.13
C LYS A 114 14.66 -0.36 1.15
N ALA A 115 13.57 -0.76 0.49
CA ALA A 115 12.85 0.11 -0.45
C ALA A 115 12.38 1.43 0.21
N SER A 116 11.89 1.35 1.45
CA SER A 116 11.50 2.52 2.25
C SER A 116 12.66 3.36 2.81
N GLY A 117 13.91 2.98 2.52
CA GLY A 117 15.11 3.70 2.93
C GLY A 117 15.72 3.28 4.27
N GLN A 118 15.10 2.33 4.98
CA GLN A 118 15.60 1.92 6.30
C GLN A 118 16.91 1.13 6.17
N ALA A 119 17.99 1.73 6.67
CA ALA A 119 19.36 1.23 6.51
C ALA A 119 19.72 0.93 5.03
N HIS A 120 19.15 1.69 4.09
CA HIS A 120 19.51 1.61 2.68
C HIS A 120 20.42 2.80 2.34
N GLY A 121 21.64 2.52 1.88
CA GLY A 121 22.64 3.57 1.64
C GLY A 121 22.24 4.63 0.61
N GLY A 122 21.28 4.32 -0.28
CA GLY A 122 20.73 5.25 -1.27
C GLY A 122 19.51 6.04 -0.80
N GLY A 123 19.07 5.87 0.45
CA GLY A 123 17.81 6.44 0.94
C GLY A 123 16.58 5.65 0.45
N ALA A 124 15.40 6.26 0.55
CA ALA A 124 14.16 5.64 0.11
C ALA A 124 14.05 5.63 -1.42
N VAL A 125 13.78 4.46 -2.00
CA VAL A 125 13.45 4.28 -3.42
C VAL A 125 11.94 4.37 -3.60
N TYR A 126 11.19 3.67 -2.74
CA TYR A 126 9.73 3.73 -2.66
C TYR A 126 9.32 4.02 -1.22
N ALA A 127 8.81 5.23 -1.00
CA ALA A 127 8.37 5.65 0.32
C ALA A 127 7.19 4.80 0.79
N VAL A 128 7.08 4.61 2.11
CA VAL A 128 5.87 4.02 2.69
C VAL A 128 4.66 4.87 2.28
N GLY A 129 3.66 4.22 1.69
CA GLY A 129 2.45 4.87 1.16
C GLY A 129 2.51 5.22 -0.33
N SER A 130 3.63 5.00 -1.03
CA SER A 130 3.66 5.10 -2.49
C SER A 130 2.94 3.91 -3.15
N SER A 131 2.47 4.09 -4.38
CA SER A 131 1.85 3.03 -5.18
C SER A 131 2.78 1.82 -5.35
N GLU A 132 4.06 2.07 -5.60
CA GLU A 132 5.05 1.02 -5.84
C GLU A 132 5.32 0.23 -4.55
N TYR A 133 5.46 0.92 -3.41
CA TYR A 133 5.58 0.25 -2.12
C TYR A 133 4.35 -0.61 -1.83
N ALA A 134 3.15 -0.09 -2.11
CA ALA A 134 1.90 -0.82 -1.93
C ALA A 134 1.82 -2.07 -2.81
N THR A 135 2.19 -1.99 -4.09
CA THR A 135 2.25 -3.14 -4.99
C THR A 135 3.22 -4.21 -4.48
N LEU A 136 4.44 -3.82 -4.11
CA LEU A 136 5.42 -4.76 -3.55
C LEU A 136 4.91 -5.41 -2.26
N SER A 137 4.26 -4.62 -1.39
CA SER A 137 3.71 -5.10 -0.12
C SER A 137 2.53 -6.05 -0.32
N ALA A 138 1.62 -5.72 -1.24
CA ALA A 138 0.46 -6.55 -1.55
C ALA A 138 0.89 -7.88 -2.16
N TRP A 139 1.78 -7.87 -3.15
CA TRP A 139 2.29 -9.08 -3.76
C TRP A 139 2.97 -10.01 -2.75
N ILE A 140 3.77 -9.47 -1.82
CA ILE A 140 4.35 -10.28 -0.74
C ILE A 140 3.25 -10.82 0.18
N ALA A 141 2.24 -10.01 0.54
CA ALA A 141 1.13 -10.44 1.38
C ALA A 141 0.31 -11.58 0.75
N GLU A 142 0.15 -11.55 -0.57
CA GLU A 142 -0.53 -12.59 -1.37
C GLU A 142 0.27 -13.88 -1.53
N GLY A 143 1.49 -13.94 -0.97
CA GLY A 143 2.33 -15.14 -1.01
C GLY A 143 3.39 -15.12 -2.10
N ALA A 144 3.66 -13.95 -2.70
CA ALA A 144 4.75 -13.73 -3.64
C ALA A 144 4.69 -14.67 -4.86
N ALA A 145 3.54 -14.68 -5.55
CA ALA A 145 3.32 -15.48 -6.74
C ALA A 145 4.41 -15.24 -7.82
N PRO A 146 4.74 -16.27 -8.63
CA PRO A 146 5.71 -16.16 -9.73
C PRO A 146 5.35 -15.09 -10.76
#